data_AF-A0A3D2Y0R4-F1
#
_entry.id   AF-A0A3D2Y0R4-F1
#
_cell.length_a   1.000
_cell.length_b   1.000
_cell.length_c   1.000
_cell.angle_alpha   90.00
_cell.angle_beta   90.00
_cell.angle_gamma   90.00
#
_symmetry.space_group_name_H-M   'P 1'
#
loop_
_entity.id
_entity.type
_entity.pdbx_description
1 polymer ?
#
loop_
_entity_poly.entity_id
_entity_poly.type
_entity_poly.pdbx_seq_one_letter_code
_entity_poly.pdbx_strand_id
1 'polypeptide(L)'
;HLAQYFITGNRDDYARAMAALPANDASYRAIFDISVDNCLNSTQTTEWLALQCYLSGKAALNEPALHKALVLFEQFDARHNMADSYYLLAKLKHQQGQPNAAADYASRAALLLSQLGEAARAEQVRTWRRDTVHAQ
;
A
#
# COMPACT_ATOMS: atom_id res chain seq x y z
N HIS A 1 8.97 -7.00 11.66
CA HIS A 1 8.10 -5.86 11.30
C HIS A 1 6.72 -6.41 10.96
N LEU A 2 5.65 -5.87 11.56
CA LEU A 2 4.26 -6.15 11.17
C LEU A 2 4.04 -5.90 9.67
N ALA A 3 4.73 -4.90 9.12
CA ALA A 3 4.72 -4.55 7.70
C ALA A 3 5.28 -5.69 6.81
N GLN A 4 6.31 -6.43 7.25
CA GLN A 4 6.89 -7.52 6.46
C GLN A 4 5.92 -8.69 6.27
N TYR A 5 5.07 -8.99 7.26
CA TYR A 5 4.09 -10.09 7.16
C TYR A 5 3.03 -9.84 6.08
N PHE A 6 2.43 -8.64 6.07
CA PHE A 6 1.40 -8.31 5.08
C PHE A 6 1.93 -8.23 3.64
N ILE A 7 3.27 -8.23 3.48
CA ILE A 7 3.99 -8.15 2.22
C ILE A 7 4.40 -9.52 1.67
N THR A 8 5.07 -10.35 2.47
CA THR A 8 5.82 -11.50 1.95
C THR A 8 4.98 -12.76 1.84
N GLY A 9 3.84 -12.83 2.55
CA GLY A 9 3.16 -14.09 2.83
C GLY A 9 4.04 -15.08 3.61
N ASN A 10 5.19 -14.61 4.14
CA ASN A 10 6.12 -15.44 4.89
C ASN A 10 5.51 -15.75 6.26
N ARG A 11 5.35 -17.05 6.54
CA ARG A 11 4.83 -17.55 7.81
C ARG A 11 5.71 -17.18 9.01
N ASP A 12 7.01 -16.97 8.82
CA ASP A 12 7.92 -16.62 9.91
C ASP A 12 7.76 -15.15 10.31
N ASP A 13 7.46 -14.26 9.35
CA ASP A 13 7.10 -12.87 9.61
C ASP A 13 5.73 -12.76 10.29
N TYR A 14 4.79 -13.62 9.88
CA TYR A 14 3.49 -13.75 10.55
C TYR A 14 3.61 -14.12 12.01
N ALA A 15 4.38 -15.16 12.32
CA ALA A 15 4.53 -15.66 13.67
C ALA A 15 5.17 -14.61 14.58
N ARG A 16 6.17 -13.86 14.10
CA ARG A 16 6.76 -12.73 14.83
C ARG A 16 5.77 -11.58 15.04
N ALA A 17 5.01 -11.22 14.00
CA ALA A 17 4.00 -10.18 14.10
C ALA A 17 2.92 -10.55 15.13
N MET A 18 2.42 -11.79 15.07
CA MET A 18 1.40 -12.29 16.00
C MET A 18 1.92 -12.50 17.42
N ALA A 19 3.19 -12.89 17.61
CA ALA A 19 3.79 -13.03 18.94
C ALA A 19 3.99 -11.69 19.66
N ALA A 20 4.12 -10.59 18.92
CA ALA A 20 4.19 -9.24 19.47
C ALA A 20 2.81 -8.69 19.89
N LEU A 21 1.72 -9.45 19.65
CA LEU A 21 0.35 -9.01 19.86
C LEU A 21 -0.34 -9.90 20.90
N PRO A 22 -0.81 -9.36 22.04
CA PRO A 22 -1.56 -10.16 23.00
C PRO A 22 -2.93 -10.52 22.41
N ALA A 23 -3.11 -11.82 22.14
CA ALA A 23 -4.34 -12.39 21.61
C ALA A 23 -5.47 -12.38 22.65
N ASN A 24 -6.05 -11.20 22.94
CA ASN A 24 -7.43 -11.01 23.44
C ASN A 24 -7.78 -9.56 23.86
N ASP A 25 -7.00 -8.55 23.48
CA ASP A 25 -7.36 -7.17 23.83
C ASP A 25 -8.46 -6.63 22.88
N ALA A 26 -9.54 -6.07 23.44
CA ALA A 26 -10.59 -5.38 22.69
C ALA A 26 -10.02 -4.22 21.85
N SER A 27 -8.88 -3.66 22.27
CA SER A 27 -8.07 -2.71 21.52
C SER A 27 -7.72 -3.23 20.13
N TYR A 28 -7.43 -4.54 19.98
CA TYR A 28 -7.05 -5.15 18.71
C TYR A 28 -8.21 -5.20 17.69
N ARG A 29 -9.47 -5.29 18.14
CA ARG A 29 -10.65 -5.22 17.26
C ARG A 29 -10.96 -3.79 16.82
N ALA A 30 -10.81 -2.81 17.72
CA ALA A 30 -10.94 -1.40 17.38
C ALA A 30 -9.81 -0.92 16.45
N ILE A 31 -8.65 -1.56 16.52
CA ILE A 31 -7.49 -1.30 15.67
C ILE A 31 -7.80 -1.62 14.20
N PHE A 32 -8.49 -2.72 13.86
CA PHE A 32 -8.93 -3.00 12.48
C PHE A 32 -10.16 -2.22 12.02
N ASP A 33 -10.54 -1.15 12.71
CA ASP A 33 -11.48 -0.20 12.15
C ASP A 33 -10.80 0.48 10.94
N ILE A 34 -11.17 0.03 9.74
CA ILE A 34 -10.66 0.54 8.45
C ILE A 34 -11.35 1.87 8.16
N SER A 35 -11.09 2.86 9.03
CA SER A 35 -11.59 4.22 8.91
C SER A 35 -10.53 5.10 8.25
N VAL A 36 -10.93 5.80 7.19
CA VAL A 36 -10.09 6.82 6.55
C VAL A 36 -9.79 7.95 7.55
N ASP A 37 -10.75 8.33 8.39
CA ASP A 37 -10.56 9.39 9.37
C ASP A 37 -9.51 9.02 10.42
N ASN A 38 -9.51 7.77 10.88
CA ASN A 38 -8.49 7.28 11.82
C ASN A 38 -7.09 7.34 11.18
N CYS A 39 -6.98 6.93 9.91
CA CYS A 39 -5.74 7.09 9.15
C CYS A 39 -5.32 8.56 9.10
N LEU A 40 -6.19 9.47 8.65
CA LEU A 40 -5.82 10.85 8.34
C LEU A 40 -5.55 11.69 9.60
N ASN A 41 -6.30 11.46 10.68
CA ASN A 41 -6.20 12.26 11.91
C ASN A 41 -5.10 11.80 12.87
N SER A 42 -4.63 10.55 12.78
CA SER A 42 -3.57 10.06 13.66
C SER A 42 -2.22 10.73 13.37
N THR A 43 -1.52 11.22 14.39
CA THR A 43 -0.15 11.76 14.27
C THR A 43 0.93 10.73 14.57
N GLN A 44 0.53 9.52 14.97
CA GLN A 44 1.48 8.47 15.31
C GLN A 44 2.25 8.02 14.07
N THR A 45 3.52 7.70 14.25
CA THR A 45 4.36 7.18 13.16
C THR A 45 4.67 5.73 13.47
N THR A 46 3.77 4.83 13.08
CA THR A 46 3.87 3.39 13.35
C THR A 46 3.61 2.60 12.09
N GLU A 47 4.22 1.41 11.98
CA GLU A 47 3.94 0.46 10.88
C GLU A 47 2.44 0.15 10.77
N TRP A 48 1.76 0.13 11.92
CA TRP A 48 0.33 -0.07 12.01
C TRP A 48 -0.44 1.03 11.30
N LEU A 49 -0.14 2.31 11.58
CA LEU A 49 -0.82 3.41 10.91
C LEU A 49 -0.58 3.35 9.39
N ALA A 50 0.63 2.96 8.97
CA ALA A 50 0.96 2.79 7.56
C ALA A 50 0.02 1.78 6.89
N LEU A 51 -0.17 0.62 7.53
CA LEU A 51 -1.07 -0.42 7.07
C LEU A 51 -2.55 0.02 7.12
N GLN A 52 -2.99 0.66 8.19
CA GLN A 52 -4.36 1.16 8.31
C GLN A 52 -4.68 2.15 7.19
N CYS A 53 -3.77 3.09 6.92
CA CYS A 53 -3.89 4.05 5.84
C CYS A 53 -3.92 3.38 4.46
N TYR A 54 -3.07 2.38 4.23
CA TYR A 54 -3.10 1.60 2.99
C TYR A 54 -4.42 0.86 2.80
N LEU A 55 -4.89 0.15 3.84
CA LEU A 55 -6.12 -0.63 3.78
C LEU A 55 -7.36 0.26 3.62
N SER A 56 -7.44 1.38 4.34
CA SER A 56 -8.55 2.33 4.21
C SER A 56 -8.51 3.08 2.89
N GLY A 57 -7.32 3.50 2.44
CA GLY A 57 -7.11 4.06 1.11
C GLY A 57 -7.53 3.12 0.00
N LYS A 58 -7.19 1.84 0.09
CA LYS A 58 -7.61 0.81 -0.85
C LYS A 58 -9.13 0.58 -0.83
N ALA A 59 -9.73 0.44 0.36
CA ALA A 59 -11.14 0.12 0.51
C ALA A 59 -12.05 1.29 0.06
N ALA A 60 -11.66 2.52 0.40
CA ALA A 60 -12.44 3.72 0.10
C ALA A 60 -12.00 4.45 -1.19
N LEU A 61 -11.00 3.92 -1.91
CA LEU A 61 -10.34 4.62 -3.03
C LEU A 61 -9.88 6.05 -2.63
N ASN A 62 -9.37 6.20 -1.41
CA ASN A 62 -9.03 7.49 -0.83
C ASN A 62 -7.56 7.86 -1.08
N GLU A 63 -7.34 8.87 -1.93
CA GLU A 63 -6.01 9.33 -2.31
C GLU A 63 -5.16 9.85 -1.12
N PRO A 64 -5.68 10.74 -0.24
CA PRO A 64 -4.91 11.20 0.92
C PRO A 64 -4.43 10.07 1.83
N ALA A 65 -5.26 9.05 2.06
CA ALA A 65 -4.88 7.90 2.87
C ALA A 65 -3.75 7.09 2.21
N LEU A 66 -3.81 6.88 0.89
CA LEU A 66 -2.75 6.20 0.14
C LEU A 66 -1.43 7.00 0.15
N HIS A 67 -1.47 8.32 0.07
CA HIS A 67 -0.28 9.17 0.20
C HIS A 67 0.32 9.11 1.61
N LYS A 68 -0.53 9.17 2.64
CA LYS A 68 -0.06 9.03 4.02
C LYS A 68 0.57 7.66 4.26
N ALA A 69 -0.01 6.60 3.70
CA ALA A 69 0.56 5.27 3.73
C ALA A 69 1.95 5.23 3.07
N LEU A 70 2.11 5.86 1.89
CA LEU A 70 3.41 5.93 1.20
C LEU A 70 4.49 6.60 2.05
N VAL A 71 4.20 7.74 2.67
CA VAL A 71 5.15 8.45 3.54
C VAL A 71 5.58 7.56 4.70
N LEU A 72 4.63 6.88 5.34
CA LEU A 72 4.94 5.98 6.44
C LEU A 72 5.72 4.74 5.97
N PHE A 73 5.37 4.15 4.83
CA PHE A 73 6.10 3.01 4.28
C PHE A 73 7.53 3.34 3.88
N GLU A 74 7.80 4.56 3.41
CA GLU A 74 9.16 5.03 3.14
C GLU A 74 10.00 5.05 4.42
N GLN A 75 9.42 5.51 5.54
CA GLN A 75 10.11 5.53 6.84
C GLN A 75 10.40 4.14 7.40
N PHE A 76 9.58 3.14 7.05
CA PHE A 76 9.74 1.75 7.50
C PHE A 76 10.42 0.84 6.47
N ASP A 77 10.92 1.38 5.36
CA ASP A 77 11.47 0.64 4.23
C ASP A 77 10.54 -0.50 3.72
N ALA A 78 9.23 -0.26 3.76
CA ALA A 78 8.19 -1.21 3.35
C ALA A 78 7.96 -1.17 1.82
N ARG A 79 9.04 -1.43 1.06
CA ARG A 79 9.11 -1.20 -0.40
C ARG A 79 8.04 -1.93 -1.23
N HIS A 80 7.62 -3.13 -0.82
CA HIS A 80 6.53 -3.83 -1.51
C HIS A 80 5.19 -3.11 -1.32
N ASN A 81 4.90 -2.61 -0.11
CA ASN A 81 3.68 -1.81 0.11
C ASN A 81 3.73 -0.49 -0.64
N MET A 82 4.92 0.12 -0.76
CA MET A 82 5.08 1.32 -1.58
C MET A 82 4.72 1.05 -3.05
N ALA A 83 5.17 -0.08 -3.61
CA ALA A 83 4.85 -0.45 -4.98
C ALA A 83 3.33 -0.66 -5.19
N ASP A 84 2.68 -1.33 -4.25
CA ASP A 84 1.23 -1.55 -4.30
C ASP A 84 0.46 -0.22 -4.15
N SER A 85 0.85 0.66 -3.23
CA SER A 85 0.26 1.98 -3.06
C SER A 85 0.41 2.84 -4.32
N TYR A 86 1.59 2.83 -4.95
CA TYR A 86 1.78 3.51 -6.24
C TYR A 86 0.85 2.94 -7.31
N TYR A 87 0.66 1.63 -7.38
CA TYR A 87 -0.24 1.07 -8.39
C TYR A 87 -1.72 1.39 -8.12
N LEU A 88 -2.14 1.44 -6.86
CA LEU A 88 -3.49 1.90 -6.48
C LEU A 88 -3.71 3.38 -6.87
N LEU A 89 -2.73 4.24 -6.58
CA LEU A 89 -2.77 5.65 -7.00
C LEU A 89 -2.82 5.77 -8.53
N ALA A 90 -2.09 4.94 -9.27
CA ALA A 90 -2.15 4.91 -10.73
C ALA A 90 -3.59 4.64 -11.22
N LYS A 91 -4.25 3.61 -10.68
CA LYS A 91 -5.63 3.28 -11.02
C LYS A 91 -6.59 4.42 -10.68
N LEU A 92 -6.42 5.03 -9.52
CA LEU A 92 -7.26 6.14 -9.07
C LEU A 92 -7.10 7.36 -9.98
N LYS A 93 -5.87 7.73 -10.34
CA LYS A 93 -5.61 8.83 -11.29
C LYS A 93 -6.19 8.57 -12.66
N HIS A 94 -6.14 7.33 -13.13
CA HIS A 94 -6.80 6.96 -14.38
C HIS A 94 -8.32 7.14 -14.30
N GLN A 95 -8.96 6.67 -13.21
CA GLN A 95 -10.40 6.88 -12.97
C GLN A 95 -10.80 8.35 -12.89
N GLN A 96 -9.90 9.21 -12.41
CA GLN A 96 -10.09 10.66 -12.35
C GLN A 96 -9.78 11.38 -13.68
N GLY A 97 -9.51 10.67 -14.77
CA GLY A 97 -9.19 11.27 -16.07
C GLY A 97 -7.81 11.96 -16.11
N GLN A 98 -6.86 11.52 -15.28
CA GLN A 98 -5.49 12.06 -15.22
C GLN A 98 -4.48 11.01 -15.73
N PRO A 99 -4.42 10.73 -17.04
CA PRO A 99 -3.61 9.65 -17.60
C PRO A 99 -2.11 9.86 -17.41
N ASN A 100 -1.61 11.10 -17.45
CA ASN A 100 -0.19 11.38 -17.21
C ASN A 100 0.22 11.00 -15.78
N ALA A 101 -0.56 11.43 -14.78
CA ALA A 101 -0.31 11.06 -13.38
C ALA A 101 -0.46 9.55 -13.16
N ALA A 102 -1.43 8.90 -13.83
CA ALA A 102 -1.59 7.46 -13.78
C ALA A 102 -0.35 6.71 -14.34
N ALA A 103 0.16 7.17 -15.48
CA ALA A 103 1.35 6.59 -16.11
C ALA A 103 2.61 6.75 -15.23
N ASP A 104 2.77 7.90 -14.58
CA ASP A 104 3.87 8.17 -13.67
C ASP A 104 3.84 7.23 -12.46
N TYR A 105 2.69 7.11 -11.79
CA TYR A 105 2.54 6.22 -10.65
C TYR A 105 2.73 4.74 -11.03
N ALA A 106 2.20 4.30 -12.17
CA ALA A 106 2.41 2.93 -12.65
C ALA A 106 3.89 2.66 -12.97
N SER A 107 4.61 3.65 -13.50
CA SER A 107 6.04 3.52 -13.79
C SER A 107 6.85 3.37 -12.49
N ARG A 108 6.52 4.14 -11.44
CA ARG A 108 7.15 4.00 -10.12
C ARG A 108 6.89 2.64 -9.50
N ALA A 109 5.65 2.15 -9.54
CA ALA A 109 5.29 0.82 -9.06
C ALA A 109 6.08 -0.28 -9.78
N ALA A 110 6.11 -0.26 -11.13
CA ALA A 110 6.81 -1.26 -11.93
C ALA A 110 8.33 -1.24 -11.70
N LEU A 111 8.93 -0.05 -11.57
CA LEU A 111 10.36 0.10 -11.27
C LEU A 111 10.68 -0.54 -9.91
N LEU A 112 9.90 -0.22 -8.89
CA LEU A 112 10.13 -0.73 -7.54
C LEU A 112 9.96 -2.25 -7.47
N LEU A 113 8.93 -2.80 -8.11
CA LEU A 113 8.76 -4.25 -8.25
C LEU A 113 9.96 -4.90 -8.96
N SER A 114 10.48 -4.28 -10.02
CA SER A 114 11.66 -4.79 -10.73
C SER A 114 12.90 -4.81 -9.83
N GLN A 115 13.10 -3.78 -9.01
CA GLN A 115 14.19 -3.72 -8.03
C GLN A 115 14.05 -4.76 -6.90
N LEU A 116 12.82 -5.20 -6.63
CA LEU A 116 12.52 -6.25 -5.64
C LEU A 116 12.61 -7.68 -6.24
N GLY A 117 12.94 -7.81 -7.54
CA GLY A 117 12.98 -9.10 -8.23
C GLY A 117 11.60 -9.64 -8.65
N GLU A 118 10.54 -8.85 -8.49
CA GLU A 118 9.14 -9.20 -8.77
C GLU A 118 8.78 -8.96 -10.24
N ALA A 119 9.55 -9.58 -11.15
CA ALA A 119 9.49 -9.31 -12.59
C ALA A 119 8.10 -9.54 -13.21
N ALA A 120 7.39 -10.59 -12.78
CA ALA A 120 6.05 -10.88 -13.26
C ALA A 120 5.03 -9.80 -12.87
N ARG A 121 5.06 -9.35 -11.60
CA ARG A 121 4.20 -8.25 -11.12
C ARG A 121 4.56 -6.93 -11.80
N ALA A 122 5.85 -6.66 -12.00
CA ALA A 122 6.30 -5.47 -12.72
C ALA A 122 5.75 -5.43 -14.15
N GLU A 123 5.75 -6.57 -14.85
CA GLU A 123 5.21 -6.65 -16.21
C GLU A 123 3.68 -6.49 -16.24
N GLN A 124 2.95 -7.02 -15.25
CA GLN A 124 1.51 -6.78 -15.11
C GLN A 124 1.19 -5.29 -15.02
N VAL A 125 1.94 -4.54 -14.21
CA VAL A 125 1.76 -3.08 -14.07
C VAL A 125 2.11 -2.36 -15.38
N ARG A 126 3.20 -2.76 -16.05
CA ARG A 126 3.61 -2.18 -17.35
C ARG A 126 2.57 -2.41 -18.43
N THR A 127 2.00 -3.61 -18.49
CA THR A 127 0.94 -3.98 -19.43
C THR A 127 -0.34 -3.20 -19.15
N TRP A 128 -0.78 -3.13 -17.89
CA TRP A 128 -1.92 -2.29 -17.52
C TRP A 128 -1.72 -0.82 -17.94
N ARG A 129 -0.54 -0.23 -17.72
CA ARG A 129 -0.24 1.14 -18.13
C ARG A 129 -0.37 1.31 -19.65
N ARG A 130 0.22 0.41 -20.43
CA ARG A 130 0.15 0.43 -21.90
C ARG A 130 -1.29 0.30 -22.41
N ASP A 131 -2.02 -0.69 -21.89
CA ASP A 131 -3.28 -1.14 -22.47
C ASP A 131 -4.49 -0.34 -21.94
N THR A 132 -4.37 0.30 -20.77
CA THR A 132 -5.46 1.04 -20.13
C THR A 132 -5.22 2.55 -20.11
N VAL A 133 -4.01 3.00 -19.79
CA VAL A 133 -3.73 4.44 -19.63
C VAL A 133 -3.42 5.11 -20.96
N HIS A 134 -2.77 4.41 -21.89
CA HIS A 134 -2.35 4.95 -23.19
C HIS A 134 -3.20 4.49 -24.38
N ALA A 135 -4.23 3.67 -24.16
CA ALA A 135 -5.13 3.20 -25.21
C ALA A 135 -6.35 4.14 -25.44
N GLN A 136 -6.45 5.23 -24.68
CA GLN A 136 -7.48 6.28 -24.79
C GLN A 136 -6.95 7.48 -25.57
#